data_AF-Q9R4V1-F1
#
_entry.id   AF-Q9R4V1-F1
#
_cell.length_a   1.000
_cell.length_b   1.000
_cell.length_c   1.000
_cell.angle_alpha   90.00
_cell.angle_beta   90.00
_cell.angle_gamma   90.00
#
_symmetry.space_group_name_H-M   'P 1'
#
loop_
_entity.id
_entity.type
_entity.pdbx_description
1 polymer ?
#
loop_
_entity_poly.entity_id
_entity_poly.type
_entity_poly.pdbx_seq_one_letter_code
_entity_poly.pdbx_strand_id
1 'polypeptide(L)' 'MRVGVLTGGGDCPGLNAVIRAVVRKGIEAHGWEIVGFRSG' A
#
# COMPACT_ATOMS: atom_id res chain seq x y z
N MET A 1 0.08 -14.64 -1.71
CA MET A 1 -0.24 -13.75 -2.85
C MET A 1 0.73 -12.58 -2.80
N ARG A 2 1.12 -12.04 -3.96
CA ARG A 2 1.99 -10.85 -4.08
C ARG A 2 1.17 -9.68 -4.59
N VAL A 3 1.20 -8.54 -3.88
CA VAL A 3 0.38 -7.36 -4.20
C VAL A 3 1.27 -6.14 -4.40
N GLY A 4 1.11 -5.46 -5.53
CA GLY A 4 1.76 -4.19 -5.84
C GLY A 4 0.90 -3.00 -5.42
N VAL A 5 1.50 -1.99 -4.80
CA VAL A 5 0.85 -0.72 -4.43
C VAL A 5 1.56 0.43 -5.14
N LEU A 6 0.81 1.18 -5.93
CA LEU A 6 1.26 2.38 -6.64
C LEU A 6 0.27 3.50 -6.38
N THR A 7 0.79 4.68 -6.09
CA THR A 7 0.00 5.91 -5.94
C THR A 7 0.24 6.82 -7.13
N GLY A 8 -0.80 7.09 -7.91
CA GLY A 8 -0.76 8.08 -8.99
C GLY A 8 -1.50 9.36 -8.60
N GLY A 9 -1.05 10.50 -9.12
CA GLY A 9 -1.65 11.82 -8.86
C GLY A 9 -0.90 12.64 -7.80
N GLY A 10 -1.56 13.70 -7.32
CA GLY A 10 -1.00 14.59 -6.29
C GLY A 10 -1.17 14.03 -4.87
N ASP A 11 -0.44 14.62 -3.93
CA ASP A 11 -0.56 14.25 -2.51
C ASP A 11 -1.91 14.71 -1.94
N CYS A 12 -2.49 13.86 -1.08
CA CYS A 12 -3.73 14.16 -0.40
C CYS A 12 -3.67 13.69 1.06
N PRO A 13 -4.29 14.44 1.99
CA PRO A 13 -4.35 14.02 3.38
C PRO A 13 -5.08 12.67 3.46
N GLY A 14 -4.38 11.64 3.95
CA GLY A 14 -4.91 10.29 4.10
C GLY A 14 -4.25 9.24 3.21
N LEU A 15 -3.50 9.63 2.17
CA LEU A 15 -2.83 8.67 1.28
C LEU A 15 -1.91 7.71 2.06
N ASN A 16 -1.07 8.26 2.93
CA ASN A 16 -0.19 7.47 3.79
C ASN A 16 -0.95 6.55 4.76
N ALA A 17 -2.12 6.98 5.23
CA ALA A 17 -2.97 6.17 6.10
C ALA A 17 -3.54 4.96 5.34
N VAL A 18 -3.97 5.16 4.09
CA VAL A 18 -4.46 4.08 3.21
C VAL A 18 -3.34 3.10 2.89
N ILE A 19 -2.15 3.57 2.48
CA ILE A 19 -0.99 2.71 2.24
C ILE A 19 -0.69 1.85 3.47
N ARG A 20 -0.66 2.48 4.65
CA ARG A 20 -0.43 1.76 5.91
C ARG A 20 -1.51 0.72 6.20
N ALA A 21 -2.78 1.05 5.98
CA ALA A 21 -3.89 0.13 6.22
C ALA A 21 -3.80 -1.11 5.32
N VAL A 22 -3.53 -0.91 4.03
CA VAL A 22 -3.35 -2.00 3.05
C VAL A 22 -2.19 -2.90 3.43
N VAL A 23 -1.02 -2.32 3.75
CA VAL A 23 0.18 -3.08 4.12
C VAL A 23 -0.07 -3.91 5.37
N ARG A 24 -0.59 -3.28 6.44
CA ARG A 24 -0.82 -3.99 7.71
C ARG A 24 -1.85 -5.09 7.55
N LYS A 25 -2.97 -4.82 6.88
CA LYS A 25 -4.00 -5.85 6.68
C LYS A 25 -3.50 -7.01 5.83
N GLY A 26 -2.78 -6.72 4.75
CA GLY A 26 -2.21 -7.72 3.86
C GLY A 26 -1.24 -8.66 4.58
N ILE A 27 -0.32 -8.11 5.38
CA ILE A 27 0.65 -8.90 6.14
C ILE A 27 -0.03 -9.64 7.30
N GLU A 28 -0.73 -8.91 8.18
CA GLU A 28 -1.21 -9.44 9.46
C GLU A 28 -2.40 -10.41 9.30
N ALA A 29 -3.33 -10.13 8.38
CA ALA A 29 -4.55 -10.93 8.23
C ALA A 29 -4.46 -11.96 7.11
N HIS A 30 -3.58 -11.75 6.12
CA HIS A 30 -3.56 -12.57 4.91
C HIS A 30 -2.19 -13.19 4.58
N GLY A 31 -1.13 -12.84 5.32
CA GLY A 31 0.23 -13.34 5.06
C GLY A 31 0.74 -12.99 3.66
N TRP A 32 0.30 -11.86 3.11
CA TRP A 32 0.69 -11.42 1.78
C TRP A 32 2.03 -10.69 1.79
N GLU A 33 2.73 -10.78 0.66
CA GLU A 33 3.90 -9.96 0.39
C GLU A 33 3.46 -8.71 -0.39
N ILE A 34 3.82 -7.54 0.12
CA ILE A 34 3.41 -6.23 -0.41
C ILE A 34 4.61 -5.49 -0.96
N VAL A 35 4.52 -5.01 -2.20
CA VAL A 35 5.59 -4.25 -2.89
C VAL A 35 5.07 -2.86 -3.23
N GLY A 36 5.78 -1.81 -2.81
CA GLY A 36 5.46 -0.43 -3.15
C GLY A 36 6.28 0.09 -4.32
N PHE A 37 5.64 0.77 -5.28
CA PHE A 37 6.30 1.47 -6.38
C PHE A 37 6.48 2.94 -6.03
N ARG A 38 7.73 3.41 -6.02
CA ARG A 38 8.04 4.82 -5.77
C ARG A 38 7.93 5.61 -7.06
N SER A 39 7.51 6.86 -6.93
CA SER A 39 7.45 7.86 -8.01
C SER A 39 6.44 7.62 -9.13
N GLY A 40 5.52 6.66 -8.97
CA GLY A 40 4.50 6.36 -10.00
C GLY A 40 5.11 5.73 -11.24
#